data_AF-A0A2D8ADC3-F1
#
_entry.id   AF-A0A2D8ADC3-F1
#
_cell.length_a   1.000
_cell.length_b   1.000
_cell.length_c   1.000
_cell.angle_alpha   90.00
_cell.angle_beta   90.00
_cell.angle_gamma   90.00
#
_symmetry.space_group_name_H-M   'P 1'
#
loop_
_entity.id
_entity.type
_entity.pdbx_description
1 polymer ?
#
loop_
_entity_poly.entity_id
_entity_poly.type
_entity_poly.pdbx_seq_one_letter_code
_entity_poly.pdbx_strand_id
1 'polypeptide(L)'
;WRLLNSGNGPLIGLELESETDLQSGEQYPRRGALIICGDYAGLVIDRKDPSVAVQYADAAEHSGSMLRDVIADPSLSAEQRQLLLDFETSVGFGNGKDGYRVVHALNTARYGESLIDLNSFSVSHEAGIVLQQVEVAGRLIERRFRIDSWYPQFDFSAATPCTTEAVEWMRKEDQTLGRYKKHLL
;
A
#
# COMPACT_ATOMS: atom_id res chain seq x y z
N TRP A 1 -6.73 7.94 3.19
CA TRP A 1 -7.52 7.72 1.96
C TRP A 1 -8.76 8.60 1.93
N ARG A 2 -9.82 8.31 2.72
CA ARG A 2 -11.07 9.08 2.75
C ARG A 2 -10.97 10.57 3.07
N LEU A 3 -10.01 10.96 3.92
CA LEU A 3 -9.77 12.36 4.29
C LEU A 3 -8.78 13.08 3.37
N LEU A 4 -8.09 12.34 2.50
CA LEU A 4 -7.08 12.88 1.58
C LEU A 4 -7.66 13.13 0.18
N ASN A 5 -8.70 12.38 -0.21
CA ASN A 5 -9.48 12.66 -1.42
C ASN A 5 -10.79 13.37 -1.07
N SER A 6 -11.13 14.39 -1.85
CA SER A 6 -12.40 15.12 -1.76
C SER A 6 -13.15 15.19 -3.08
N GLY A 7 -12.60 14.61 -4.15
CA GLY A 7 -13.22 14.54 -5.48
C GLY A 7 -13.53 13.09 -5.88
N ASN A 8 -14.40 12.93 -6.87
CA ASN A 8 -14.71 11.62 -7.45
C ASN A 8 -13.49 11.02 -8.15
N GLY A 9 -13.24 9.73 -7.95
CA GLY A 9 -12.13 9.05 -8.61
C GLY A 9 -12.20 7.53 -8.42
N PRO A 10 -11.27 6.78 -9.03
CA PRO A 10 -11.25 5.33 -8.88
C PRO A 10 -10.95 4.92 -7.43
N LEU A 11 -11.62 3.87 -6.96
CA LEU A 11 -11.21 3.10 -5.80
C LEU A 11 -10.95 1.67 -6.25
N ILE A 12 -9.68 1.28 -6.30
CA ILE A 12 -9.22 -0.02 -6.74
C ILE A 12 -8.33 -0.59 -5.64
N GLY A 13 -8.65 -1.79 -5.18
CA GLY A 13 -7.82 -2.57 -4.27
C GLY A 13 -7.38 -3.83 -4.97
N LEU A 14 -6.07 -4.04 -5.04
CA LEU A 14 -5.43 -5.24 -5.56
C LEU A 14 -4.61 -5.87 -4.46
N GLU A 15 -4.78 -7.17 -4.25
CA GLU A 15 -4.00 -7.97 -3.30
C GLU A 15 -2.99 -8.83 -4.07
N LEU A 16 -1.71 -8.73 -3.70
CA LEU A 16 -0.65 -9.53 -4.31
C LEU A 16 -0.70 -10.97 -3.76
N GLU A 17 -0.85 -11.94 -4.65
CA GLU A 17 -0.86 -13.36 -4.30
C GLU A 17 0.52 -14.00 -4.45
N SER A 18 1.22 -13.65 -5.53
CA SER A 18 2.53 -14.22 -5.84
C SER A 18 3.33 -13.34 -6.79
N GLU A 19 4.63 -13.61 -6.82
CA GLU A 19 5.54 -13.14 -7.86
C GLU A 19 6.16 -14.34 -8.58
N THR A 20 6.44 -14.18 -9.87
CA THR A 20 7.15 -15.17 -10.68
C THR A 20 8.27 -14.48 -11.43
N ASP A 21 9.49 -14.95 -11.25
CA ASP A 21 10.63 -14.53 -12.04
C ASP A 21 10.52 -15.17 -13.42
N LEU A 22 10.27 -14.36 -14.45
CA LEU A 22 10.02 -14.87 -15.80
C LEU A 22 11.29 -15.39 -16.49
N GLN A 23 12.48 -15.06 -15.98
CA GLN A 23 13.74 -15.57 -16.53
C GLN A 23 14.04 -16.97 -16.00
N SER A 24 13.82 -17.20 -14.70
CA SER A 24 14.10 -18.49 -14.06
C SER A 24 12.89 -19.44 -13.99
N GLY A 25 11.68 -18.89 -14.09
CA GLY A 25 10.41 -19.60 -13.86
C GLY A 25 10.10 -19.84 -12.38
N GLU A 26 10.93 -19.33 -11.46
CA GLU A 26 10.71 -19.50 -10.03
C GLU A 26 9.52 -18.64 -9.57
N GLN A 27 8.52 -19.29 -8.99
CA GLN A 27 7.40 -18.62 -8.33
C GLN A 27 7.59 -18.66 -6.82
N TYR A 28 7.29 -17.54 -6.16
CA TYR A 28 7.35 -17.46 -4.72
C TYR A 28 6.12 -16.72 -4.18
N PRO A 29 5.55 -17.20 -3.05
CA PRO A 29 4.46 -16.50 -2.39
C PRO A 29 4.98 -15.18 -1.86
N ARG A 30 4.40 -14.07 -2.31
CA ARG A 30 4.73 -12.73 -1.85
C ARG A 30 3.44 -12.00 -1.59
N ARG A 31 3.32 -11.41 -0.40
CA ARG A 31 2.13 -10.67 0.02
C ARG A 31 2.31 -9.19 -0.21
N GLY A 32 1.21 -8.50 -0.38
CA GLY A 32 1.23 -7.06 -0.63
C GLY A 32 -0.12 -6.57 -1.10
N ALA A 33 -0.19 -5.27 -1.34
CA ALA A 33 -1.36 -4.63 -1.90
C ALA A 33 -0.95 -3.42 -2.76
N LEU A 34 -1.71 -3.21 -3.83
CA LEU A 34 -1.77 -1.95 -4.55
C LEU A 34 -3.17 -1.36 -4.36
N ILE A 35 -3.23 -0.15 -3.82
CA ILE A 35 -4.48 0.57 -3.62
C ILE A 35 -4.41 1.83 -4.47
N ILE A 36 -5.36 2.02 -5.37
CA ILE A 36 -5.58 3.28 -6.08
C ILE A 36 -6.84 3.92 -5.51
N CYS A 37 -6.73 5.16 -5.07
CA CYS A 37 -7.79 5.90 -4.41
C CYS A 37 -7.71 7.34 -4.92
N GLY A 38 -8.49 7.66 -5.96
CA GLY A 38 -8.50 8.98 -6.59
C GLY A 38 -7.11 9.45 -6.98
N ASP A 39 -6.69 10.57 -6.39
CA ASP A 39 -5.39 11.20 -6.67
C ASP A 39 -4.20 10.55 -5.92
N TYR A 40 -4.47 9.54 -5.10
CA TYR A 40 -3.45 8.84 -4.32
C TYR A 40 -3.40 7.36 -4.67
N ALA A 41 -2.21 6.78 -4.58
CA ALA A 41 -2.02 5.35 -4.66
C ALA A 41 -1.04 4.89 -3.57
N GLY A 42 -1.22 3.67 -3.07
CA GLY A 42 -0.34 3.05 -2.08
C GLY A 42 0.12 1.69 -2.58
N LEU A 43 1.42 1.44 -2.54
CA LEU A 43 2.03 0.15 -2.85
C LEU A 43 2.70 -0.38 -1.60
N VAL A 44 2.32 -1.58 -1.19
CA VAL A 44 2.95 -2.33 -0.11
C VAL A 44 3.30 -3.70 -0.65
N ILE A 45 4.56 -4.11 -0.50
CA ILE A 45 5.02 -5.45 -0.87
C ILE A 45 5.91 -5.95 0.25
N ASP A 46 5.61 -7.15 0.75
CA ASP A 46 6.39 -7.79 1.80
C ASP A 46 7.72 -8.33 1.26
N ARG A 47 8.54 -8.88 2.13
CA ARG A 47 9.80 -9.54 1.76
C ARG A 47 9.55 -10.79 0.93
N LYS A 48 10.45 -11.06 -0.01
CA LYS A 48 10.43 -12.32 -0.81
C LYS A 48 10.53 -13.54 0.11
N ASP A 49 11.36 -13.48 1.13
CA ASP A 49 11.50 -14.54 2.14
C ASP A 49 11.11 -14.02 3.53
N PRO A 50 9.89 -14.32 4.01
CA PRO A 50 9.45 -13.90 5.34
C PRO A 50 10.19 -14.61 6.48
N SER A 51 10.85 -15.75 6.23
CA SER A 51 11.60 -16.46 7.26
C SER A 51 12.83 -15.67 7.74
N VAL A 52 13.41 -14.85 6.86
CA VAL A 52 14.47 -13.89 7.22
C VAL A 52 13.97 -12.96 8.31
N ALA A 53 12.79 -12.35 8.13
CA ALA A 53 12.23 -11.46 9.13
C ALA A 53 11.97 -12.17 10.47
N VAL A 54 11.47 -13.41 10.45
CA VAL A 54 11.20 -14.20 11.66
C VAL A 54 12.50 -14.53 12.41
N GLN A 55 13.55 -14.98 11.71
CA GLN A 55 14.84 -15.29 12.34
C GLN A 55 15.41 -14.10 13.11
N TYR A 56 15.36 -12.90 12.52
CA TYR A 56 15.85 -11.69 13.17
C TYR A 56 14.85 -11.10 14.16
N ALA A 57 13.54 -11.29 13.98
CA ALA A 57 12.52 -10.86 14.93
C ALA A 57 12.56 -11.69 16.22
N ASP A 58 12.73 -13.00 16.13
CA ASP A 58 12.88 -13.88 17.29
C ASP A 58 14.15 -13.52 18.07
N ALA A 59 15.27 -13.30 17.38
CA ALA A 59 16.51 -12.84 18.01
C ALA A 59 16.34 -11.44 18.65
N ALA A 60 15.56 -10.56 18.02
CA ALA A 60 15.26 -9.23 18.50
C ALA A 60 14.35 -9.22 19.74
N GLU A 61 13.33 -10.07 19.79
CA GLU A 61 12.40 -10.18 20.92
C GLU A 61 13.12 -10.69 22.18
N HIS A 62 14.04 -11.65 22.03
CA HIS A 62 14.85 -12.16 23.14
C HIS A 62 15.92 -11.15 23.63
N SER A 63 16.34 -10.21 22.78
CA SER A 63 17.38 -9.22 23.10
C SER A 63 16.86 -7.80 23.33
N GLY A 64 15.58 -7.53 23.06
CA GLY A 64 14.98 -6.19 23.08
C GLY A 64 15.50 -5.25 21.97
N SER A 65 16.15 -5.79 20.95
CA SER A 65 16.75 -4.97 19.88
C SER A 65 15.70 -4.55 18.84
N MET A 66 15.85 -3.36 18.27
CA MET A 66 14.99 -2.89 17.17
C MET A 66 15.60 -3.28 15.83
N LEU A 67 14.81 -3.25 14.75
CA LEU A 67 15.32 -3.50 13.39
C LEU A 67 16.51 -2.59 13.04
N ARG A 68 16.55 -1.36 13.56
CA ARG A 68 17.69 -0.44 13.38
C ARG A 68 19.00 -1.03 13.91
N ASP A 69 18.92 -1.72 15.05
CA ASP A 69 20.08 -2.25 15.77
C ASP A 69 20.59 -3.50 15.06
N VAL A 70 19.65 -4.36 14.62
CA VAL A 70 19.95 -5.51 13.77
C VAL A 70 20.67 -5.07 12.50
N ILE A 71 20.12 -4.10 11.76
CA ILE A 71 20.75 -3.61 10.52
C ILE A 71 22.13 -2.98 10.77
N ALA A 72 22.31 -2.32 11.91
CA ALA A 72 23.58 -1.70 12.30
C ALA A 72 24.65 -2.72 12.72
N ASP A 73 24.31 -4.00 12.92
CA ASP A 73 25.24 -5.04 13.31
C ASP A 73 26.36 -5.19 12.24
N PRO A 74 27.63 -4.96 12.61
CA PRO A 74 28.75 -5.08 11.69
C PRO A 74 29.00 -6.50 11.19
N SER A 75 28.44 -7.53 11.84
CA SER A 75 28.56 -8.92 11.43
C SER A 75 27.67 -9.30 10.25
N LEU A 76 26.62 -8.52 9.97
CA LEU A 76 25.77 -8.75 8.81
C LEU A 76 26.46 -8.38 7.50
N SER A 77 26.39 -9.28 6.53
CA SER A 77 26.80 -9.00 5.16
C SER A 77 25.88 -7.96 4.49
N ALA A 78 26.35 -7.35 3.41
CA ALA A 78 25.54 -6.41 2.63
C ALA A 78 24.27 -7.08 2.09
N GLU A 79 24.37 -8.33 1.65
CA GLU A 79 23.26 -9.13 1.13
C GLU A 79 22.22 -9.41 2.22
N GLN A 80 22.65 -9.77 3.43
CA GLN A 80 21.73 -10.00 4.56
C GLN A 80 20.99 -8.73 4.95
N ARG A 81 21.67 -7.58 4.97
CA ARG A 81 21.03 -6.27 5.20
C ARG A 81 20.03 -5.94 4.10
N GLN A 82 20.37 -6.24 2.86
CA GLN A 82 19.46 -6.02 1.74
C GLN A 82 18.20 -6.89 1.85
N LEU A 83 18.32 -8.16 2.25
CA LEU A 83 17.16 -9.04 2.48
C LEU A 83 16.24 -8.51 3.58
N LEU A 84 16.81 -7.95 4.66
CA LEU A 84 16.03 -7.31 5.74
C LEU A 84 15.26 -6.07 5.26
N LEU A 85 15.76 -5.39 4.24
CA LEU A 85 15.21 -4.18 3.64
C LEU A 85 14.47 -4.41 2.31
N ASP A 86 14.36 -5.67 1.84
CA ASP A 86 13.70 -6.05 0.59
C ASP A 86 12.17 -6.05 0.74
N PHE A 87 11.60 -4.93 1.16
CA PHE A 87 10.17 -4.69 1.21
C PHE A 87 9.87 -3.30 0.67
N GLU A 88 8.62 -3.11 0.26
CA GLU A 88 8.16 -1.85 -0.30
C GLU A 88 7.00 -1.33 0.54
N THR A 89 7.06 -0.05 0.88
CA THR A 89 5.92 0.72 1.38
C THR A 89 6.07 2.14 0.86
N SER A 90 5.27 2.47 -0.15
CA SER A 90 5.28 3.77 -0.80
C SER A 90 3.88 4.28 -1.05
N VAL A 91 3.73 5.60 -0.97
CA VAL A 91 2.52 6.34 -1.33
C VAL A 91 2.88 7.28 -2.46
N GLY A 92 2.09 7.23 -3.52
CA GLY A 92 2.17 8.15 -4.65
C GLY A 92 1.00 9.10 -4.71
N PHE A 93 1.24 10.25 -5.34
CA PHE A 93 0.25 11.25 -5.69
C PHE A 93 0.28 11.46 -7.21
N GLY A 94 -0.88 11.62 -7.82
CA GLY A 94 -1.02 11.76 -9.26
C GLY A 94 -2.40 11.31 -9.72
N ASN A 95 -2.49 10.75 -10.92
CA ASN A 95 -3.77 10.30 -11.47
C ASN A 95 -3.57 9.20 -12.53
N GLY A 96 -4.66 8.60 -13.01
CA GLY A 96 -4.59 7.52 -14.00
C GLY A 96 -4.06 7.92 -15.39
N LYS A 97 -3.97 9.23 -15.70
CA LYS A 97 -3.46 9.74 -16.99
C LYS A 97 -1.96 10.02 -16.95
N ASP A 98 -1.49 10.68 -15.90
CA ASP A 98 -0.09 11.10 -15.76
C ASP A 98 0.74 10.11 -14.92
N GLY A 99 0.09 9.12 -14.32
CA GLY A 99 0.68 8.18 -13.37
C GLY A 99 0.75 8.75 -11.95
N TYR A 100 1.29 7.95 -11.03
CA TYR A 100 1.47 8.31 -9.63
C TYR A 100 2.95 8.43 -9.31
N ARG A 101 3.37 9.57 -8.74
CA ARG A 101 4.75 9.79 -8.29
C ARG A 101 4.86 9.62 -6.79
N VAL A 102 5.90 8.94 -6.33
CA VAL A 102 6.12 8.67 -4.91
C VAL A 102 6.33 9.98 -4.13
N VAL A 103 5.48 10.20 -3.13
CA VAL A 103 5.51 11.36 -2.22
C VAL A 103 5.78 10.97 -0.77
N HIS A 104 5.65 9.69 -0.41
CA HIS A 104 6.10 9.13 0.86
C HIS A 104 6.61 7.71 0.65
N ALA A 105 7.72 7.33 1.26
CA ALA A 105 8.25 5.96 1.20
C ALA A 105 9.13 5.65 2.40
N LEU A 106 9.24 4.36 2.75
CA LEU A 106 10.23 3.88 3.72
C LEU A 106 11.65 3.85 3.13
N ASN A 107 11.77 3.63 1.83
CA ASN A 107 13.02 3.80 1.09
C ASN A 107 13.08 5.21 0.49
N THR A 108 13.96 6.07 1.02
CA THR A 108 14.08 7.46 0.57
C THR A 108 14.61 7.62 -0.86
N ALA A 109 15.19 6.57 -1.46
CA ALA A 109 15.59 6.63 -2.87
C ALA A 109 14.36 6.69 -3.81
N ARG A 110 13.19 6.25 -3.36
CA ARG A 110 11.97 6.20 -4.19
C ARG A 110 11.31 7.56 -4.42
N TYR A 111 11.63 8.61 -3.65
CA TYR A 111 10.93 9.89 -3.74
C TYR A 111 11.00 10.48 -5.17
N GLY A 112 9.85 10.86 -5.72
CA GLY A 112 9.71 11.43 -7.06
C GLY A 112 9.73 10.43 -8.21
N GLU A 113 10.14 9.18 -7.97
CA GLU A 113 10.04 8.09 -8.94
C GLU A 113 8.58 7.72 -9.23
N SER A 114 8.35 6.96 -10.31
CA SER A 114 7.04 6.36 -10.54
C SER A 114 6.75 5.34 -9.44
N LEU A 115 5.55 5.41 -8.85
CA LEU A 115 5.08 4.41 -7.90
C LEU A 115 4.83 3.08 -8.61
N ILE A 116 4.18 3.15 -9.77
CA ILE A 116 3.72 2.00 -10.55
C ILE A 116 3.54 2.42 -12.01
N ASP A 117 3.88 1.55 -12.95
CA ASP A 117 3.51 1.74 -14.35
C ASP A 117 2.13 1.11 -14.60
N LEU A 118 1.12 1.94 -14.87
CA LEU A 118 -0.24 1.46 -15.11
C LEU A 118 -0.38 0.71 -16.45
N ASN A 119 0.53 0.91 -17.40
CA ASN A 119 0.50 0.20 -18.69
C ASN A 119 1.09 -1.21 -18.60
N SER A 120 1.72 -1.56 -17.48
CA SER A 120 2.32 -2.88 -17.26
C SER A 120 1.31 -3.97 -16.86
N PHE A 121 0.03 -3.61 -16.73
CA PHE A 121 -1.03 -4.51 -16.33
C PHE A 121 -1.73 -5.17 -17.53
N SER A 122 -2.11 -6.43 -17.35
CA SER A 122 -2.97 -7.18 -18.27
C SER A 122 -4.02 -7.96 -17.48
N VAL A 123 -5.16 -8.24 -18.13
CA VAL A 123 -6.22 -9.06 -17.55
C VAL A 123 -5.87 -10.53 -17.75
N SER A 124 -5.94 -11.33 -16.68
CA SER A 124 -5.77 -12.78 -16.78
C SER A 124 -7.00 -13.45 -17.39
N HIS A 125 -6.85 -14.67 -17.89
CA HIS A 125 -7.99 -15.53 -18.26
C HIS A 125 -8.84 -15.93 -17.05
N GLU A 126 -8.27 -15.86 -15.85
CA GLU A 126 -8.95 -16.14 -14.59
C GLU A 126 -9.70 -14.91 -14.08
N ALA A 127 -10.98 -15.09 -13.75
CA ALA A 127 -11.83 -13.99 -13.29
C ALA A 127 -11.31 -13.38 -11.99
N GLY A 128 -11.27 -12.05 -11.93
CA GLY A 128 -10.82 -11.32 -10.74
C GLY A 128 -9.30 -11.26 -10.58
N ILE A 129 -8.52 -11.70 -11.58
CA ILE A 129 -7.06 -11.66 -11.55
C ILE A 129 -6.52 -10.69 -12.60
N VAL A 130 -5.53 -9.90 -12.21
CA VAL A 130 -4.71 -9.09 -13.12
C VAL A 130 -3.24 -9.43 -12.92
N LEU A 131 -2.49 -9.37 -14.02
CA LEU A 131 -1.06 -9.63 -14.04
C LEU A 131 -0.34 -8.32 -14.30
N GLN A 132 0.80 -8.12 -13.63
CA GLN A 132 1.68 -6.99 -13.86
C GLN A 132 3.08 -7.48 -14.20
N GLN A 133 3.68 -6.97 -15.27
CA GLN A 133 5.09 -7.25 -15.59
C GLN A 133 5.97 -6.05 -15.24
N VAL A 134 6.98 -6.26 -14.39
CA VAL A 134 7.83 -5.18 -13.89
C VAL A 134 9.28 -5.64 -13.79
N GLU A 135 10.21 -4.74 -14.09
CA GLU A 135 11.63 -5.00 -13.86
C GLU A 135 12.02 -4.64 -12.42
N VAL A 136 12.56 -5.61 -11.68
CA VAL A 136 13.04 -5.43 -10.30
C VAL A 136 14.48 -5.92 -10.24
N ALA A 137 15.41 -5.01 -9.93
CA ALA A 137 16.85 -5.31 -9.86
C ALA A 137 17.39 -6.05 -11.11
N GLY A 138 16.95 -5.64 -12.31
CA GLY A 138 17.36 -6.24 -13.59
C GLY A 138 16.66 -7.55 -13.95
N ARG A 139 15.70 -8.00 -13.15
CA ARG A 139 14.91 -9.22 -13.41
C ARG A 139 13.49 -8.86 -13.80
N LEU A 140 12.98 -9.55 -14.81
CA LEU A 140 11.59 -9.40 -15.22
C LEU A 140 10.71 -10.26 -14.31
N ILE A 141 9.90 -9.60 -13.49
CA ILE A 141 8.99 -10.23 -12.53
C ILE A 141 7.55 -10.05 -13.00
N GLU A 142 6.78 -11.13 -13.00
CA GLU A 142 5.34 -11.08 -13.10
C GLU A 142 4.73 -11.11 -11.71
N ARG A 143 3.87 -10.14 -11.42
CA ARG A 143 3.07 -10.08 -10.20
C ARG A 143 1.65 -10.51 -10.51
N ARG A 144 1.13 -11.43 -9.72
CA ARG A 144 -0.25 -11.86 -9.80
C ARG A 144 -1.05 -11.18 -8.70
N PHE A 145 -2.04 -10.38 -9.10
CA PHE A 145 -2.92 -9.67 -8.20
C PHE A 145 -4.36 -10.19 -8.29
N ARG A 146 -4.99 -10.38 -7.14
CA ARG A 146 -6.43 -10.54 -7.03
C ARG A 146 -7.09 -9.18 -6.82
N ILE A 147 -8.18 -8.94 -7.55
CA ILE A 147 -9.02 -7.75 -7.36
C ILE A 147 -9.83 -7.94 -6.08
N ASP A 148 -9.58 -7.08 -5.10
CA ASP A 148 -10.34 -7.01 -3.84
C ASP A 148 -11.49 -6.00 -3.96
N SER A 149 -11.24 -4.84 -4.57
CA SER A 149 -12.25 -3.82 -4.81
C SER A 149 -12.05 -3.13 -6.16
N TRP A 150 -13.16 -2.80 -6.82
CA TRP A 150 -13.17 -2.13 -8.13
C TRP A 150 -14.37 -1.19 -8.25
N TYR A 151 -14.11 0.10 -8.10
CA TYR A 151 -15.07 1.17 -8.30
C TYR A 151 -14.44 2.21 -9.22
N PRO A 152 -14.81 2.25 -10.52
CA PRO A 152 -14.24 3.21 -11.47
C PRO A 152 -14.49 4.67 -11.11
N GLN A 153 -15.59 4.91 -10.40
CA GLN A 153 -15.98 6.21 -9.85
C GLN A 153 -16.52 5.97 -8.45
N PHE A 154 -15.78 6.46 -7.47
CA PHE A 154 -16.12 6.41 -6.06
C PHE A 154 -16.19 7.83 -5.52
N ASP A 155 -17.28 8.14 -4.82
CA ASP A 155 -17.49 9.43 -4.19
C ASP A 155 -16.82 9.43 -2.80
N PHE A 156 -15.64 10.05 -2.73
CA PHE A 156 -14.90 10.20 -1.49
C PHE A 156 -15.50 11.32 -0.64
N SER A 157 -16.50 10.97 0.17
CA SER A 157 -17.08 11.91 1.13
C SER A 157 -16.28 11.94 2.44
N ALA A 158 -15.94 13.12 2.95
CA ALA A 158 -15.32 13.28 4.27
C ALA A 158 -16.26 12.94 5.46
N ALA A 159 -17.56 12.75 5.19
CA ALA A 159 -18.56 12.48 6.21
C ALA A 159 -19.30 11.16 5.97
N THR A 160 -19.42 10.33 7.00
CA THR A 160 -20.30 9.15 6.94
C THR A 160 -21.74 9.63 6.87
N PRO A 161 -22.55 9.16 5.90
CA PRO A 161 -23.97 9.48 5.88
C PRO A 161 -24.59 9.12 7.23
N CYS A 162 -25.26 10.10 7.85
CA CYS A 162 -26.09 9.86 9.03
C CYS A 162 -27.53 9.64 8.58
N THR A 163 -28.28 8.83 9.33
CA THR A 163 -29.72 8.71 9.07
C THR A 163 -30.41 10.03 9.38
N THR A 164 -31.57 10.26 8.77
CA THR A 164 -32.37 11.47 9.00
C THR A 164 -32.69 11.65 10.48
N GLU A 165 -33.01 10.56 11.19
CA GLU A 165 -33.34 10.58 12.62
C GLU A 165 -32.14 11.04 13.46
N ALA A 166 -30.92 10.59 13.13
CA ALA A 166 -29.72 10.99 13.84
C ALA A 166 -29.41 12.48 13.62
N VAL A 167 -29.61 12.99 12.39
CA VAL A 167 -29.45 14.42 12.08
C VAL A 167 -30.49 15.25 12.84
N GLU A 168 -31.74 14.82 12.86
CA GLU A 168 -32.82 15.49 13.59
C GLU A 168 -32.62 15.47 15.10
N TRP A 169 -32.19 14.33 15.65
CA TRP A 169 -31.83 14.22 17.06
C TRP A 169 -30.69 15.17 17.41
N MET A 170 -29.63 15.21 16.62
CA MET A 170 -28.50 16.12 16.88
C MET A 170 -28.92 17.59 16.82
N ARG A 171 -29.85 17.93 15.92
CA ARG A 171 -30.42 19.28 15.83
C ARG A 171 -31.25 19.65 17.06
N LYS A 172 -32.00 18.70 17.62
CA LYS A 172 -32.76 18.88 18.88
C LYS A 172 -31.82 19.10 20.06
N GLU A 173 -30.72 18.34 20.12
CA GLU A 173 -29.76 18.41 21.23
C GLU A 173 -28.70 19.51 21.07
N ASP A 174 -28.71 20.29 19.99
CA ASP A 174 -27.66 21.27 19.69
C ASP A 174 -27.53 22.36 20.77
N GLN A 175 -28.63 22.74 21.43
CA GLN A 175 -28.60 23.68 22.56
C GLN A 175 -27.77 23.14 23.75
N THR A 176 -27.78 21.82 23.97
CA THR A 176 -27.10 21.17 25.11
C THR A 176 -25.70 20.70 24.74
N LEU A 177 -25.57 20.05 23.59
CA LEU A 177 -24.34 19.39 23.13
C LEU A 177 -23.49 20.30 22.22
N GLY A 178 -24.11 21.23 21.50
CA GLY A 178 -23.42 22.10 20.53
C GLY A 178 -22.38 23.02 21.15
N ARG A 179 -22.56 23.43 22.42
CA ARG A 179 -21.57 24.23 23.16
C ARG A 179 -20.20 23.54 23.31
N TYR A 180 -20.18 22.21 23.38
CA TYR A 180 -18.93 21.44 23.50
C TYR A 180 -18.19 21.30 22.16
N LYS A 181 -18.88 21.52 21.03
CA LYS A 181 -18.24 21.53 19.69
C LYS A 181 -17.42 22.79 19.42
N LYS A 182 -17.72 23.90 20.10
CA LYS A 182 -17.04 25.20 19.91
C LYS A 182 -15.55 25.20 20.32
N HIS A 183 -15.11 24.17 21.04
CA HIS A 183 -13.71 24.03 21.47
C HIS A 183 -12.90 23.07 20.58
N LEU A 184 -13.51 22.52 19.53
CA LEU A 184 -12.91 21.52 18.62
C LEU A 184 -12.66 22.05 17.19
N LEU A 185 -12.94 23.32 16.94
CA LEU A 185 -12.66 24.06 15.71
C LEU A 185 -11.81 25.29 16.04
#